data_AF-W1I6M8-F1
#
_entry.id   AF-W1I6M8-F1
#
_cell.length_a   1.000
_cell.length_b   1.000
_cell.length_c   1.000
_cell.angle_alpha   90.00
_cell.angle_beta   90.00
_cell.angle_gamma   90.00
#
_symmetry.space_group_name_H-M   'P 1'
#
loop_
_entity.id
_entity.type
_entity.pdbx_description
1 polymer ?
#
loop_
_entity_poly.entity_id
_entity_poly.type
_entity_poly.pdbx_seq_one_letter_code
_entity_poly.pdbx_strand_id
1 'polypeptide(L)'
;MFSTAQQAYCDYLIPTMYEKGFKHYVAYTNTNTGSYYSNEPDLYFVFSENEITASSAYSFTAEAGSVMYIVRAGNYSSGNQAVNTDRVTSKAFSGAFQVDSYEHIYSNAKFAGTTVQPDILQQGVKQDVYLQGQGIILTAFFLFIVFWKMCTFRK
;
A
#
# COMPACT_ATOMS: atom_id res chain seq x y z
N MET A 1 -10.31 10.10 9.06
CA MET A 1 -9.03 9.86 8.39
C MET A 1 -8.31 8.74 9.13
N PHE A 2 -7.34 8.05 8.53
CA PHE A 2 -6.50 7.10 9.26
C PHE A 2 -5.85 7.78 10.48
N SER A 3 -5.85 7.11 11.63
CA SER A 3 -5.08 7.52 12.81
C SER A 3 -3.58 7.39 12.56
N THR A 4 -2.76 8.03 13.40
CA THR A 4 -1.29 7.95 13.31
C THR A 4 -0.77 6.51 13.32
N ALA A 5 -1.35 5.64 14.15
CA ALA A 5 -0.95 4.24 14.22
C ALA A 5 -1.32 3.49 12.93
N GLN A 6 -2.53 3.70 12.40
CA GLN A 6 -2.95 3.07 11.15
C GLN A 6 -2.12 3.58 9.96
N GLN A 7 -1.82 4.88 9.92
CA GLN A 7 -0.97 5.47 8.89
C GLN A 7 0.43 4.87 8.89
N ALA A 8 1.03 4.64 10.07
CA ALA A 8 2.32 3.98 10.16
C ALA A 8 2.30 2.57 9.55
N TYR A 9 1.23 1.79 9.77
CA TYR A 9 1.08 0.49 9.10
C TYR A 9 1.01 0.62 7.58
N CYS A 10 0.27 1.60 7.05
CA CYS A 10 0.23 1.86 5.61
C CYS A 10 1.63 2.17 5.06
N ASP A 11 2.35 3.08 5.73
CA ASP A 11 3.68 3.54 5.29
C ASP A 11 4.74 2.42 5.31
N TYR A 12 4.60 1.40 6.18
CA TYR A 12 5.53 0.26 6.23
C TYR A 12 5.09 -0.94 5.38
N LEU A 13 3.82 -1.35 5.46
CA LEU A 13 3.35 -2.57 4.82
C LEU A 13 3.23 -2.40 3.31
N ILE A 14 2.74 -1.26 2.83
CA ILE A 14 2.51 -1.07 1.39
C ILE A 14 3.82 -1.14 0.61
N PRO A 15 4.90 -0.40 0.96
CA PRO A 15 6.17 -0.51 0.26
C PRO A 15 6.78 -1.91 0.35
N THR A 16 6.70 -2.54 1.53
CA THR A 16 7.23 -3.90 1.75
C THR A 16 6.54 -4.92 0.83
N MET A 17 5.21 -4.84 0.70
CA MET A 17 4.44 -5.75 -0.15
C MET A 17 4.65 -5.43 -1.63
N TYR A 18 4.81 -4.14 -1.96
CA TYR A 18 5.16 -3.70 -3.30
C TYR A 18 6.50 -4.30 -3.74
N GLU A 19 7.53 -4.28 -2.90
CA GLU A 19 8.84 -4.91 -3.18
C GLU A 19 8.72 -6.43 -3.40
N LYS A 20 7.77 -7.08 -2.74
CA LYS A 20 7.47 -8.51 -2.90
C LYS A 20 6.65 -8.87 -4.15
N GLY A 21 6.24 -7.89 -4.95
CA GLY A 21 5.48 -8.11 -6.19
C GLY A 21 3.99 -7.80 -6.11
N PHE A 22 3.44 -7.53 -4.91
CA PHE A 22 2.05 -7.16 -4.74
C PHE A 22 1.85 -5.67 -5.04
N LYS A 23 1.72 -5.36 -6.33
CA LYS A 23 1.67 -3.97 -6.82
C LYS A 23 0.34 -3.28 -6.60
N HIS A 24 -0.73 -4.04 -6.33
CA HIS A 24 -2.08 -3.53 -6.17
C HIS A 24 -2.57 -3.73 -4.74
N TYR A 25 -3.22 -2.71 -4.18
CA TYR A 25 -3.69 -2.77 -2.80
C TYR A 25 -4.97 -1.98 -2.56
N VAL A 26 -5.71 -2.41 -1.53
CA VAL A 26 -6.78 -1.67 -0.88
C VAL A 26 -6.54 -1.74 0.62
N ALA A 27 -6.22 -0.62 1.24
CA ALA A 27 -6.18 -0.47 2.69
C ALA A 27 -7.45 0.26 3.14
N TYR A 28 -8.12 -0.22 4.19
CA TYR A 28 -9.31 0.44 4.70
C TYR A 28 -9.45 0.30 6.22
N THR A 29 -10.01 1.33 6.84
CA THR A 29 -10.33 1.30 8.26
C THR A 29 -11.57 0.45 8.52
N ASN A 30 -11.71 0.00 9.76
CA ASN A 30 -12.99 -0.44 10.31
C ASN A 30 -13.21 0.34 11.60
N THR A 31 -13.95 1.44 11.49
CA THR A 31 -14.21 2.42 12.55
C THR A 31 -15.36 2.02 13.48
N ASN A 32 -16.13 0.98 13.14
CA ASN A 32 -17.18 0.47 14.02
C ASN A 32 -16.63 -0.35 15.21
N THR A 33 -15.37 -0.12 15.58
CA THR A 33 -14.67 -0.72 16.72
C THR A 33 -14.90 0.04 18.03
N GLY A 34 -15.90 0.93 18.07
CA GLY A 34 -16.07 1.97 19.10
C GLY A 34 -16.44 1.52 20.52
N SER A 35 -16.45 0.22 20.83
CA SER A 35 -16.57 -0.24 22.21
C SER A 35 -15.20 -0.62 22.78
N TYR A 36 -14.97 -0.34 24.06
CA TYR A 36 -13.77 -0.78 24.80
C TYR A 36 -13.56 -2.31 24.73
N TYR A 37 -14.62 -3.04 24.36
CA TYR A 37 -14.68 -4.49 24.16
C TYR A 37 -14.81 -4.88 22.69
N SER A 38 -14.53 -3.97 21.75
CA SER A 38 -14.64 -4.31 20.33
C SER A 38 -13.58 -5.33 19.98
N ASN A 39 -14.08 -6.47 19.54
CA ASN A 39 -13.27 -7.59 19.08
C ASN A 39 -12.85 -7.42 17.63
N GLU A 40 -13.34 -6.38 16.95
CA GLU A 40 -13.06 -6.14 15.54
C GLU A 40 -11.68 -5.49 15.34
N PRO A 41 -10.90 -5.96 14.36
CA PRO A 41 -9.73 -5.26 13.83
C PRO A 41 -10.11 -3.88 13.30
N ASP A 42 -9.21 -2.92 13.42
CA ASP A 42 -9.45 -1.52 13.03
C ASP A 42 -8.84 -1.15 11.67
N LEU A 43 -8.12 -2.09 11.04
CA LEU A 43 -7.43 -1.87 9.78
C LEU A 43 -7.28 -3.16 8.98
N TYR A 44 -7.62 -3.08 7.70
CA TYR A 44 -7.52 -4.18 6.75
C TYR A 44 -6.70 -3.76 5.55
N PHE A 45 -5.92 -4.69 5.02
CA PHE A 45 -5.25 -4.55 3.74
C PHE A 45 -5.59 -5.73 2.85
N VAL A 46 -5.86 -5.48 1.59
CA VAL A 46 -5.87 -6.48 0.53
C VAL A 46 -4.72 -6.15 -0.41
N PHE A 47 -3.82 -7.09 -0.61
CA PHE A 47 -2.67 -6.99 -1.50
C PHE A 47 -2.83 -8.01 -2.63
N SER A 48 -2.51 -7.60 -3.86
CA SER A 48 -2.61 -8.43 -5.06
C SER A 48 -1.44 -8.15 -6.01
N GLU A 49 -0.93 -9.20 -6.65
CA GLU A 49 0.00 -9.09 -7.78
C GLU A 49 -0.73 -8.60 -9.04
N ASN A 50 -2.00 -8.99 -9.21
CA ASN A 50 -2.87 -8.58 -10.32
C ASN A 50 -3.72 -7.36 -9.95
N GLU A 51 -4.26 -6.66 -10.96
CA GLU A 51 -5.11 -5.49 -10.76
C GLU A 51 -6.32 -5.80 -9.86
N ILE A 52 -6.50 -5.00 -8.79
CA ILE A 52 -7.76 -4.99 -8.04
C ILE A 52 -8.73 -4.07 -8.78
N THR A 53 -9.93 -4.55 -9.07
CA THR A 53 -10.96 -3.76 -9.77
C THR A 53 -11.91 -3.11 -8.77
N ALA A 54 -12.13 -1.81 -8.89
CA ALA A 54 -13.13 -1.07 -8.13
C ALA A 54 -14.37 -0.81 -9.01
N SER A 55 -15.51 -1.38 -8.64
CA SER A 55 -16.81 -1.15 -9.32
C SER A 55 -17.54 0.08 -8.76
N SER A 56 -17.21 0.48 -7.53
CA SER A 56 -17.70 1.69 -6.88
C SER A 56 -16.62 2.24 -5.93
N ALA A 57 -16.87 3.37 -5.26
CA ALA A 57 -16.00 3.90 -4.20
C ALA A 57 -15.72 2.90 -3.06
N TYR A 58 -16.62 1.95 -2.86
CA TYR A 58 -16.64 1.07 -1.69
C TYR A 58 -16.74 -0.41 -2.05
N SER A 59 -16.65 -0.75 -3.34
CA SER A 59 -16.84 -2.11 -3.85
C SER A 59 -15.65 -2.51 -4.71
N PHE A 60 -15.00 -3.62 -4.33
CA PHE A 60 -13.75 -4.06 -4.93
C PHE A 60 -13.78 -5.56 -5.24
N THR A 61 -12.96 -5.98 -6.19
CA THR A 61 -12.75 -7.39 -6.54
C THR A 61 -11.26 -7.66 -6.66
N ALA A 62 -10.79 -8.64 -5.90
CA ALA A 62 -9.41 -9.12 -5.94
C ALA A 62 -9.35 -10.55 -6.52
N GLU A 63 -8.31 -10.84 -7.29
CA GLU A 63 -8.15 -12.16 -7.90
C GLU A 63 -7.54 -13.18 -6.94
N ALA A 64 -7.58 -14.46 -7.33
CA ALA A 64 -6.89 -15.53 -6.63
C ALA A 64 -5.38 -15.25 -6.56
N GLY A 65 -4.76 -15.61 -5.43
CA GLY A 65 -3.36 -15.25 -5.15
C GLY A 65 -3.20 -13.94 -4.38
N SER A 66 -4.29 -13.21 -4.12
CA SER A 66 -4.28 -12.06 -3.22
C SER A 66 -4.11 -12.49 -1.76
N VAL A 67 -3.62 -11.56 -0.94
CA VAL A 67 -3.44 -11.76 0.50
C VAL A 67 -4.14 -10.64 1.25
N MET A 68 -4.87 -11.00 2.30
CA MET A 68 -5.49 -10.05 3.22
C MET A 68 -4.70 -10.01 4.52
N TYR A 69 -4.32 -8.81 4.94
CA TYR A 69 -3.78 -8.55 6.27
C TYR A 69 -4.87 -7.90 7.12
N ILE A 70 -4.97 -8.38 8.35
CA ILE A 70 -5.93 -7.94 9.35
C ILE A 70 -5.10 -7.42 10.53
N VAL A 71 -5.26 -6.14 10.84
CA VAL A 71 -4.37 -5.41 11.75
C VAL A 71 -5.17 -4.77 12.87
N ARG A 72 -4.60 -4.85 14.08
CA ARG A 72 -5.00 -4.06 15.25
C ARG A 72 -3.97 -2.97 15.49
N ALA A 73 -4.27 -1.77 15.01
CA ALA A 73 -3.41 -0.59 15.15
C ALA A 73 -3.56 0.07 16.52
N GLY A 74 -4.73 -0.01 17.15
CA GLY A 74 -5.00 0.48 18.49
C GLY A 74 -4.26 -0.25 19.62
N ASN A 75 -4.21 0.38 20.80
CA ASN A 75 -3.50 -0.12 21.98
C ASN A 75 -4.36 -0.97 22.94
N TYR A 76 -5.49 -1.52 22.49
CA TYR A 76 -6.38 -2.31 23.33
C TYR A 76 -5.76 -3.67 23.69
N SER A 77 -5.78 -4.03 24.97
CA SER A 77 -5.35 -5.34 25.48
C SER A 77 -6.40 -6.38 25.13
N SER A 78 -6.08 -7.33 24.24
CA SER A 78 -7.02 -8.39 23.84
C SER A 78 -7.13 -9.46 24.91
N GLY A 79 -8.02 -9.27 25.88
CA GLY A 79 -8.57 -10.38 26.66
C GLY A 79 -9.54 -11.19 25.81
N ASN A 80 -9.16 -12.41 25.46
CA ASN A 80 -9.98 -13.59 25.11
C ASN A 80 -11.19 -13.53 24.14
N GLN A 81 -11.53 -12.39 23.52
CA GLN A 81 -12.75 -12.27 22.70
C GLN A 81 -12.52 -11.71 21.28
N ALA A 82 -11.27 -11.41 20.92
CA ALA A 82 -10.89 -10.82 19.64
C ALA A 82 -11.24 -11.69 18.41
N VAL A 83 -11.68 -11.07 17.30
CA VAL A 83 -11.87 -11.74 15.99
C VAL A 83 -10.56 -12.24 15.40
N ASN A 84 -9.42 -11.69 15.85
CA ASN A 84 -8.10 -12.24 15.61
C ASN A 84 -7.26 -12.25 16.90
N THR A 85 -6.62 -13.37 17.20
CA THR A 85 -5.81 -13.56 18.42
C THR A 85 -4.48 -12.79 18.40
N ASP A 86 -4.00 -12.44 17.21
CA ASP A 86 -2.72 -11.76 17.00
C ASP A 86 -2.91 -10.27 16.66
N ARG A 87 -1.87 -9.46 16.90
CA ARG A 87 -1.90 -8.04 16.47
C ARG A 87 -2.00 -7.89 14.95
N VAL A 88 -1.40 -8.82 14.22
CA VAL A 88 -1.43 -8.87 12.76
C VAL A 88 -1.68 -10.32 12.36
N THR A 89 -2.69 -10.54 11.55
CA THR A 89 -3.00 -11.84 10.94
C THR A 89 -2.98 -11.68 9.42
N SER A 90 -2.45 -12.66 8.70
CA SER A 90 -2.50 -12.69 7.24
C SER A 90 -3.20 -13.96 6.77
N LYS A 91 -3.94 -13.87 5.66
CA LYS A 91 -4.62 -15.01 5.04
C LYS A 91 -4.70 -14.86 3.53
N ALA A 92 -4.77 -15.98 2.82
CA ALA A 92 -5.12 -15.97 1.40
C ALA A 92 -6.50 -15.33 1.19
N PHE A 93 -6.67 -14.60 0.10
CA PHE A 93 -7.88 -13.84 -0.20
C PHE A 93 -8.19 -13.84 -1.70
N SER A 94 -9.48 -13.79 -2.04
CA SER A 94 -9.97 -13.65 -3.40
C SER A 94 -11.46 -13.34 -3.39
N GLY A 95 -11.94 -12.68 -4.43
CA GLY A 95 -13.36 -12.39 -4.65
C GLY A 95 -13.74 -10.94 -4.41
N ALA A 96 -15.04 -10.69 -4.49
CA ALA A 96 -15.61 -9.37 -4.27
C ALA A 96 -15.75 -9.06 -2.77
N PHE A 97 -15.50 -7.81 -2.40
CA PHE A 97 -15.70 -7.32 -1.05
C PHE A 97 -16.24 -5.89 -1.06
N GLN A 98 -16.95 -5.56 0.02
CA GLN A 98 -17.56 -4.27 0.25
C GLN A 98 -16.90 -3.66 1.49
N VAL A 99 -16.64 -2.36 1.42
CA VAL A 99 -16.21 -1.54 2.55
C VAL A 99 -17.38 -0.63 2.92
N ASP A 100 -17.61 -0.39 4.20
CA ASP A 100 -18.70 0.50 4.59
C ASP A 100 -18.44 1.94 4.14
N SER A 101 -19.49 2.65 3.73
CA SER A 101 -19.37 3.97 3.08
C SER A 101 -18.83 5.09 3.98
N TYR A 102 -18.72 4.84 5.28
CA TYR A 102 -18.17 5.78 6.27
C TYR A 102 -16.70 5.49 6.61
N GLU A 103 -16.11 4.44 6.04
CA GLU A 103 -14.72 4.07 6.27
C GLU A 103 -13.75 4.86 5.40
N HIS A 104 -12.52 4.97 5.88
CA HIS A 104 -11.43 5.55 5.11
C HIS A 104 -10.76 4.47 4.28
N ILE A 105 -10.59 4.75 2.99
CA ILE A 105 -9.96 3.85 2.02
C ILE A 105 -8.70 4.54 1.47
N TYR A 106 -7.64 3.76 1.34
CA TYR A 106 -6.43 4.12 0.63
C TYR A 106 -6.06 2.98 -0.33
N SER A 107 -6.09 3.26 -1.63
CA SER A 107 -5.99 2.22 -2.65
C SER A 107 -5.41 2.74 -3.96
N ASN A 108 -4.82 1.84 -4.75
CA ASN A 108 -4.51 2.04 -6.16
C ASN A 108 -5.31 1.09 -7.08
N ALA A 109 -6.48 0.64 -6.62
CA ALA A 109 -7.38 -0.20 -7.40
C ALA A 109 -7.84 0.53 -8.67
N LYS A 110 -7.98 -0.23 -9.75
CA LYS A 110 -8.40 0.29 -11.04
C LYS A 110 -9.91 0.50 -11.04
N PHE A 111 -10.32 1.74 -11.24
CA PHE A 111 -11.74 2.06 -11.34
C PHE A 111 -12.31 1.62 -12.68
N ALA A 112 -13.37 0.81 -12.65
CA ALA A 112 -14.05 0.31 -13.85
C ALA A 112 -15.34 1.09 -14.21
N GLY A 113 -15.74 2.06 -13.38
CA GLY A 113 -16.92 2.89 -13.62
C GLY A 113 -16.65 4.11 -14.51
N THR A 114 -17.71 4.84 -14.83
CA THR A 114 -17.67 6.08 -15.64
C THR A 114 -17.54 7.35 -14.80
N THR A 115 -17.56 7.23 -13.48
CA THR A 115 -17.43 8.33 -12.52
C THR A 115 -15.98 8.50 -12.05
N VAL A 116 -15.60 9.71 -11.65
CA VAL A 116 -14.26 9.98 -11.09
C VAL A 116 -14.33 9.77 -9.57
N GLN A 117 -13.48 8.90 -9.04
CA GLN A 117 -13.30 8.84 -7.58
C GLN A 117 -12.44 10.03 -7.12
N PRO A 118 -12.79 10.68 -6.00
CA PRO A 118 -11.89 11.64 -5.38
C PRO A 118 -10.66 10.88 -4.88
N ASP A 119 -9.60 10.95 -5.67
CA ASP A 119 -8.38 10.20 -5.43
C ASP A 119 -7.61 10.85 -4.27
N ILE A 120 -7.64 10.22 -3.08
CA ILE A 120 -6.78 10.61 -1.96
C ILE A 120 -5.47 9.83 -2.12
N LEU A 121 -4.71 10.12 -3.18
CA LEU A 121 -3.33 9.67 -3.28
C LEU A 121 -2.52 10.43 -2.24
N GLN A 122 -2.09 9.76 -1.17
CA GLN A 122 -0.85 10.13 -0.52
C GLN A 122 0.23 10.10 -1.61
N GLN A 123 0.86 11.26 -1.82
CA GLN A 123 1.88 11.55 -2.82
C GLN A 123 2.59 10.28 -3.32
N GLY A 124 2.50 10.06 -4.63
CA GLY A 124 2.94 8.85 -5.31
C GLY A 124 4.18 8.23 -4.69
N VAL A 125 4.07 6.91 -4.46
CA VAL A 125 5.20 6.01 -4.16
C VAL A 125 6.41 6.52 -4.93
N LYS A 126 7.45 6.99 -4.24
CA LYS A 126 8.65 7.56 -4.86
C LYS A 126 9.21 6.60 -5.91
N GLN A 127 8.88 6.84 -7.19
CA GLN A 127 9.47 6.16 -8.34
C GLN A 127 10.83 6.80 -8.67
N ASP A 128 11.74 6.89 -7.69
CA ASP A 128 13.05 7.53 -7.90
C ASP A 128 14.21 6.53 -8.00
N VAL A 129 13.95 5.22 -8.01
CA VAL A 129 15.03 4.23 -8.15
C VAL A 129 15.60 4.23 -9.58
N TYR A 130 14.75 4.37 -10.60
CA TYR A 130 15.18 4.42 -12.00
C TYR A 130 15.89 5.74 -12.37
N LEU A 131 15.44 6.87 -11.82
CA LEU A 131 16.06 8.18 -12.04
C LEU A 131 17.42 8.31 -11.34
N GLN A 132 17.58 7.76 -10.13
CA GLN A 132 18.89 7.74 -9.46
C GLN A 132 19.91 6.85 -10.19
N GLY A 133 19.51 5.65 -10.62
CA GLY A 133 20.41 4.73 -11.31
C GLY A 133 20.93 5.27 -12.64
N GLN A 134 20.05 5.86 -13.47
CA GLN A 134 20.45 6.44 -14.76
C GLN A 134 21.28 7.73 -14.59
N GLY A 135 20.96 8.56 -13.59
CA GLY A 135 21.70 9.79 -13.29
C GLY A 135 23.17 9.53 -12.91
N ILE A 136 23.42 8.49 -12.11
CA ILE A 136 24.79 8.10 -11.71
C ILE A 136 25.58 7.59 -12.92
N ILE A 137 24.98 6.74 -13.76
CA ILE A 137 25.64 6.20 -14.96
C ILE A 137 26.02 7.32 -15.94
N LEU A 138 25.09 8.24 -16.21
CA LEU A 138 25.34 9.37 -17.11
C LEU A 138 26.45 10.30 -16.58
N THR A 139 26.45 10.56 -15.27
CA THR A 139 27.47 11.41 -14.63
C THR A 139 28.85 10.76 -14.66
N ALA A 140 28.93 9.45 -14.37
CA ALA A 140 30.17 8.69 -14.46
C ALA A 140 30.72 8.67 -15.89
N PHE A 141 29.86 8.49 -16.89
CA PHE A 141 30.26 8.50 -18.30
C PHE A 141 30.76 9.88 -18.75
N PHE A 142 30.09 10.95 -18.32
CA PHE A 142 30.51 12.32 -18.63
C PHE A 142 31.88 12.66 -17.99
N LEU A 143 32.08 12.29 -16.73
CA LEU A 143 33.37 12.47 -16.04
C LEU A 143 34.50 11.68 -16.71
N PHE A 144 34.22 10.46 -17.18
CA PHE A 144 35.20 9.67 -17.93
C PHE A 144 35.62 10.36 -19.24
N ILE A 145 34.67 10.91 -20.01
CA ILE A 145 34.96 11.66 -21.24
C ILE A 145 35.80 12.90 -20.95
N VAL A 146 35.45 13.67 -19.91
CA VAL A 146 36.20 14.87 -19.52
C VAL A 146 37.63 14.50 -19.10
N PHE A 147 37.78 13.48 -18.26
CA PHE A 147 39.09 13.01 -17.81
C PHE A 147 39.95 12.51 -18.99
N TRP A 148 39.38 11.68 -19.87
CA TRP A 148 40.06 11.21 -21.07
C TRP A 148 40.53 12.38 -21.93
N LYS A 149 39.64 13.35 -22.19
CA LYS A 149 39.96 14.54 -22.99
C LYS A 149 41.09 15.35 -22.34
N MET A 150 41.05 15.56 -21.03
CA MET A 150 42.12 16.25 -20.29
C MET A 150 43.47 15.50 -20.34
N CYS A 151 43.46 14.17 -20.31
CA CYS A 151 44.67 13.36 -20.44
C CYS A 151 45.24 13.35 -21.87
N THR A 152 44.38 13.38 -22.90
CA THR A 152 44.83 13.41 -24.31
C THR A 152 45.32 14.77 -24.77
N PHE A 153 44.84 15.88 -24.19
CA PHE A 153 45.29 17.24 -24.52
C PHE A 153 46.59 17.66 -23.79
N ARG A 154 47.11 16.83 -22.87
CA ARG A 154 48.37 17.06 -22.15
C ARG A 154 49.58 16.34 -22.77
N LYS A 155 49.48 15.91 -24.03
CA LYS A 155 50.61 15.42 -24.84
C LYS A 155 50.88 16.36 -26.00
#